data_AF-A0A3S4W263-F1
#
_entry.id   AF-A0A3S4W263-F1
#
_cell.length_a   1.000
_cell.length_b   1.000
_cell.length_c   1.000
_cell.angle_alpha   90.00
_cell.angle_beta   90.00
_cell.angle_gamma   90.00
#
_symmetry.space_group_name_H-M   'P 1'
#
loop_
_entity.id
_entity.type
_entity.pdbx_description
1 polymer ?
#
loop_
_entity_poly.entity_id
_entity_poly.type
_entity_poly.pdbx_seq_one_letter_code
_entity_poly.pdbx_strand_id
1 'polypeptide(L)'
;MKHLIGFLMILSSLFSCAQNFEHKVIPLKDASSLNSLLDATVDKRLVLLGEASHGTHEYYFWRDKISRRLIAEQNFNFIAVEGDFASLSHLNNYVKNVPGAASNAKEVLLKLDRWPTWMWANEEVVELAEWLRNHNDQLPQNKKVGFYGMDVYDEWNSKKVVLELLKTTDQAAYKYVKNQYGCFAPHIGDSWKYADAIRAGKKKCAIATKNVVDYVRDNRVKLKALPDDT
;
A
#
# COMPACT_ATOMS: atom_id res chain seq x y z
N MET A 1 -7.42 28.82 -57.63
CA MET A 1 -6.86 29.60 -56.52
C MET A 1 -7.60 29.46 -55.18
N LYS A 2 -8.95 29.47 -55.13
CA LYS A 2 -9.70 29.34 -53.85
C LYS A 2 -9.59 27.98 -53.15
N HIS A 3 -9.32 26.89 -53.87
CA HIS A 3 -9.17 25.55 -53.28
C HIS A 3 -7.76 25.23 -52.75
N LEU A 4 -6.73 26.01 -53.13
CA LEU A 4 -5.34 25.78 -52.66
C LEU A 4 -5.09 26.42 -51.28
N ILE A 5 -5.79 27.53 -50.99
CA ILE A 5 -5.67 28.26 -49.72
C ILE A 5 -6.39 27.52 -48.57
N GLY A 6 -7.52 26.86 -48.86
CA GLY A 6 -8.25 26.05 -47.87
C GLY A 6 -7.49 24.80 -47.40
N PHE A 7 -6.67 24.20 -48.27
CA PHE A 7 -5.87 23.02 -47.92
C PHE A 7 -4.65 23.37 -47.03
N LEU A 8 -4.09 24.57 -47.20
CA LEU A 8 -2.96 25.04 -46.38
C LEU A 8 -3.35 25.43 -44.94
N MET A 9 -4.60 25.87 -44.72
CA MET A 9 -5.10 26.18 -43.37
C MET A 9 -5.45 24.94 -42.55
N ILE A 10 -5.79 23.81 -43.19
CA ILE A 10 -6.06 22.56 -42.47
C ILE A 10 -4.75 21.91 -42.01
N LEU A 11 -3.66 22.00 -42.79
CA LEU A 11 -2.37 21.40 -42.43
C LEU A 11 -1.63 22.14 -41.29
N SER A 12 -1.82 23.46 -41.17
CA SER A 12 -1.22 24.26 -40.07
C SER A 12 -1.92 24.07 -38.72
N SER A 13 -3.18 23.63 -38.72
CA SER A 13 -3.94 23.34 -37.50
C SER A 13 -3.59 21.99 -36.86
N LEU A 14 -3.06 21.03 -37.63
CA LEU A 14 -2.66 19.71 -37.12
C LEU A 14 -1.31 19.73 -36.38
N PHE A 15 -0.46 20.72 -36.63
CA PHE A 15 0.82 20.87 -35.91
C PHE A 15 0.71 21.64 -34.59
N SER A 16 -0.42 22.28 -34.29
CA SER A 16 -0.65 22.95 -32.99
C SER A 16 -1.09 22.01 -31.86
N CYS A 17 -1.38 20.73 -32.15
CA CYS A 17 -1.74 19.76 -31.12
C CYS A 17 -0.56 18.93 -30.59
N ALA A 18 0.60 18.97 -31.25
CA ALA A 18 1.83 18.47 -30.67
C ALA A 18 2.37 19.54 -29.72
N GLN A 19 1.99 19.49 -28.44
CA GLN A 19 2.62 20.34 -27.42
C GLN A 19 4.14 20.12 -27.49
N ASN A 20 4.91 21.16 -27.82
CA ASN A 20 6.36 21.08 -27.80
C ASN A 20 6.82 20.96 -26.33
N PHE A 21 7.04 19.72 -25.89
CA PHE A 21 7.43 19.39 -24.53
C PHE A 21 8.92 19.61 -24.25
N GLU A 22 9.75 19.85 -25.28
CA GLU A 22 11.21 19.93 -25.11
C GLU A 22 11.64 20.98 -24.07
N HIS A 23 10.90 22.08 -23.97
CA HIS A 23 11.17 23.15 -23.01
C HIS A 23 10.44 22.98 -21.65
N LYS A 24 9.61 21.96 -21.50
CA LYS A 24 8.85 21.66 -20.27
C LYS A 24 9.30 20.38 -19.58
N VAL A 25 10.10 19.54 -20.25
CA VAL A 25 10.63 18.31 -19.66
C VAL A 25 11.80 18.65 -18.74
N ILE A 26 11.77 18.05 -17.56
CA ILE A 26 12.91 18.03 -16.63
C ILE A 26 13.54 16.63 -16.73
N PRO A 27 14.73 16.49 -17.32
CA PRO A 27 15.41 15.20 -17.38
C PRO A 27 15.78 14.71 -15.97
N LEU A 28 15.46 13.45 -15.65
CA LEU A 28 15.83 12.85 -14.38
C LEU A 28 17.26 12.30 -14.44
N LYS A 29 18.25 13.13 -14.10
CA LYS A 29 19.69 12.78 -14.16
C LYS A 29 20.28 12.49 -12.79
N ASP A 30 19.83 13.21 -11.78
CA ASP A 30 20.34 13.14 -10.41
C ASP A 30 19.24 13.51 -9.41
N ALA A 31 19.60 13.51 -8.11
CA ALA A 31 18.66 13.82 -7.04
C ALA A 31 18.04 15.23 -7.17
N SER A 32 18.78 16.22 -7.70
CA SER A 32 18.30 17.60 -7.86
C SER A 32 17.21 17.72 -8.93
N SER A 33 17.17 16.76 -9.87
CA SER A 33 16.13 16.69 -10.90
C SER A 33 14.73 16.49 -10.31
N LEU A 34 14.62 16.02 -9.06
CA LEU A 34 13.35 15.89 -8.36
C LEU A 34 12.92 17.18 -7.63
N ASN A 35 13.76 18.22 -7.55
CA ASN A 35 13.46 19.42 -6.75
C ASN A 35 12.12 20.05 -7.13
N SER A 36 11.86 20.27 -8.41
CA SER A 36 10.58 20.84 -8.86
C SER A 36 9.39 19.95 -8.53
N LEU A 37 9.57 18.63 -8.45
CA LEU A 37 8.53 17.71 -7.99
C LEU A 37 8.29 17.87 -6.48
N LEU A 38 9.35 17.94 -5.68
CA LEU A 38 9.26 18.14 -4.23
C LEU A 38 8.67 19.52 -3.89
N ASP A 39 9.02 20.57 -4.63
CA ASP A 39 8.43 21.90 -4.45
C ASP A 39 6.90 21.87 -4.68
N ALA A 40 6.44 21.05 -5.63
CA ALA A 40 5.01 20.88 -5.89
C ALA A 40 4.26 20.10 -4.78
N THR A 41 4.98 19.36 -3.93
CA THR A 41 4.40 18.62 -2.81
C THR A 41 4.41 19.39 -1.49
N VAL A 42 4.97 20.61 -1.46
CA VAL A 42 4.93 21.48 -0.28
C VAL A 42 3.48 21.70 0.17
N ASP A 43 3.27 21.63 1.49
CA ASP A 43 1.97 21.71 2.18
C ASP A 43 0.95 20.63 1.79
N LYS A 44 1.35 19.59 1.03
CA LYS A 44 0.47 18.46 0.73
C LYS A 44 0.55 17.43 1.85
N ARG A 45 -0.62 17.01 2.34
CA ARG A 45 -0.74 15.93 3.33
C ARG A 45 -0.63 14.54 2.69
N LEU A 46 -0.93 14.43 1.40
CA LEU A 46 -0.98 13.17 0.66
C LEU A 46 -0.42 13.40 -0.74
N VAL A 47 0.49 12.51 -1.14
CA VAL A 47 1.09 12.47 -2.48
C VAL A 47 0.85 11.06 -3.03
N LEU A 48 0.32 10.98 -4.24
CA LEU A 48 0.01 9.71 -4.89
C LEU A 48 1.02 9.47 -6.01
N LEU A 49 1.80 8.40 -5.90
CA LEU A 49 2.82 8.02 -6.87
C LEU A 49 2.32 6.83 -7.71
N GLY A 50 1.83 7.13 -8.91
CA GLY A 50 1.41 6.10 -9.86
C GLY A 50 2.59 5.47 -10.62
N GLU A 51 2.32 4.34 -11.26
CA GLU A 51 3.22 3.70 -12.22
C GLU A 51 2.44 3.28 -13.46
N ALA A 52 3.10 3.21 -14.62
CA ALA A 52 2.43 2.80 -15.85
C ALA A 52 2.35 1.27 -16.01
N SER A 53 3.22 0.54 -15.31
CA SER A 53 3.24 -0.93 -15.28
C SER A 53 3.88 -1.42 -13.99
N HIS A 54 3.44 -2.59 -13.52
CA HIS A 54 4.14 -3.29 -12.44
C HIS A 54 5.37 -4.04 -12.99
N GLY A 55 6.32 -4.32 -12.11
CA GLY A 55 7.55 -5.07 -12.44
C GLY A 55 8.59 -4.31 -13.27
N THR A 56 8.42 -3.00 -13.50
CA THR A 56 9.41 -2.18 -14.21
C THR A 56 10.35 -1.49 -13.23
N HIS A 57 11.62 -1.89 -13.23
CA HIS A 57 12.67 -1.39 -12.33
C HIS A 57 12.64 0.14 -12.16
N GLU A 58 12.53 0.89 -13.26
CA GLU A 58 12.58 2.35 -13.24
C GLU A 58 11.43 2.98 -12.42
N TYR A 59 10.23 2.39 -12.44
CA TYR A 59 9.11 2.89 -11.65
C TYR A 59 9.35 2.66 -10.15
N TYR A 60 9.84 1.47 -9.75
CA TYR A 60 10.17 1.22 -8.35
C TYR A 60 11.31 2.11 -7.88
N PHE A 61 12.36 2.22 -8.69
CA PHE A 61 13.52 3.07 -8.40
C PHE A 61 13.11 4.54 -8.17
N TRP A 62 12.31 5.13 -9.06
CA TRP A 62 11.91 6.52 -8.89
C TRP A 62 10.92 6.73 -7.75
N ARG A 63 9.97 5.82 -7.53
CA ARG A 63 9.09 5.89 -6.35
C ARG A 63 9.88 5.79 -5.05
N ASP A 64 10.91 4.94 -5.00
CA ASP A 64 11.86 4.87 -3.89
C ASP A 64 12.54 6.23 -3.66
N LYS A 65 13.23 6.78 -4.68
CA LYS A 65 13.94 8.07 -4.52
C LYS A 65 13.02 9.22 -4.12
N ILE A 66 11.82 9.31 -4.70
CA ILE A 66 10.83 10.32 -4.34
C ILE A 66 10.37 10.14 -2.89
N SER A 67 10.02 8.91 -2.49
CA SER A 67 9.54 8.62 -1.14
C SER A 67 10.58 8.97 -0.07
N ARG A 68 11.85 8.60 -0.29
CA ARG A 68 12.94 8.95 0.65
C ARG A 68 13.04 10.46 0.88
N ARG A 69 12.95 11.25 -0.19
CA ARG A 69 12.99 12.72 -0.10
C ARG A 69 11.76 13.30 0.58
N LEU A 70 10.56 12.82 0.25
CA LEU A 70 9.32 13.24 0.92
C LEU A 70 9.38 12.98 2.44
N ILE A 71 9.90 11.82 2.84
CA ILE A 71 10.07 11.47 4.24
C ILE A 71 11.14 12.34 4.91
N ALA A 72 12.34 12.41 4.33
CA ALA A 72 13.48 13.08 4.95
C ALA A 72 13.39 14.61 4.95
N GLU A 73 12.75 15.21 3.93
CA GLU A 73 12.73 16.66 3.71
C GLU A 73 11.37 17.28 4.05
N GLN A 74 10.28 16.52 3.97
CA GLN A 74 8.90 17.05 4.10
C GLN A 74 8.04 16.35 5.16
N ASN A 75 8.66 15.55 6.04
CA ASN A 75 8.01 14.92 7.20
C ASN A 75 6.84 13.97 6.86
N PHE A 76 6.81 13.40 5.66
CA PHE A 76 5.89 12.30 5.38
C PHE A 76 6.23 11.12 6.29
N ASN A 77 5.22 10.52 6.91
CA ASN A 77 5.40 9.55 8.00
C ASN A 77 4.83 8.16 7.69
N PHE A 78 4.37 7.91 6.47
CA PHE A 78 4.11 6.55 6.01
C PHE A 78 4.10 6.46 4.48
N ILE A 79 4.30 5.24 4.00
CA ILE A 79 4.06 4.83 2.62
C ILE A 79 2.91 3.81 2.64
N ALA A 80 1.91 4.00 1.79
CA ALA A 80 0.86 3.00 1.57
C ALA A 80 0.88 2.56 0.12
N VAL A 81 0.94 1.25 -0.11
CA VAL A 81 1.06 0.65 -1.45
C VAL A 81 -0.15 -0.21 -1.80
N GLU A 82 -0.33 -0.47 -3.10
CA GLU A 82 -1.28 -1.42 -3.67
C GLU A 82 -0.88 -2.87 -3.32
N GLY A 83 -1.07 -3.22 -2.05
CA GLY A 83 -0.79 -4.51 -1.48
C GLY A 83 -1.66 -4.75 -0.26
N ASP A 84 -1.86 -6.01 0.10
CA ASP A 84 -2.75 -6.41 1.18
C ASP A 84 -2.16 -6.03 2.54
N PHE A 85 -2.98 -5.45 3.42
CA PHE A 85 -2.55 -4.98 4.74
C PHE A 85 -1.90 -6.09 5.59
N ALA A 86 -2.51 -7.28 5.66
CA ALA A 86 -2.01 -8.39 6.47
C ALA A 86 -0.63 -8.87 5.98
N SER A 87 -0.46 -9.01 4.66
CA SER A 87 0.79 -9.39 4.02
C SER A 87 1.94 -8.41 4.31
N LEU A 88 1.68 -7.11 4.20
CA LEU A 88 2.70 -6.08 4.40
C LEU A 88 2.90 -5.67 5.87
N SER A 89 2.05 -6.12 6.79
CA SER A 89 2.21 -5.86 8.23
C SER A 89 3.55 -6.35 8.78
N HIS A 90 4.07 -7.47 8.26
CA HIS A 90 5.39 -7.99 8.64
C HIS A 90 6.52 -7.07 8.17
N LEU A 91 6.37 -6.45 7.00
CA LEU A 91 7.33 -5.46 6.51
C LEU A 91 7.24 -4.17 7.32
N ASN A 92 6.04 -3.75 7.73
CA ASN A 92 5.87 -2.63 8.67
C ASN A 92 6.62 -2.89 9.99
N ASN A 93 6.43 -4.08 10.57
CA ASN A 93 7.12 -4.47 11.80
C ASN A 93 8.64 -4.48 11.63
N TYR A 94 9.12 -4.92 10.47
CA TYR A 94 10.53 -4.86 10.09
C TYR A 94 11.07 -3.43 10.04
N VAL A 95 10.44 -2.54 9.26
CA VAL A 95 10.92 -1.16 9.11
C VAL A 95 10.78 -0.35 10.40
N LYS A 96 9.82 -0.70 11.28
CA LYS A 96 9.67 -0.09 12.61
C LYS A 96 10.54 -0.74 13.68
N ASN A 97 11.31 -1.79 13.34
CA ASN A 97 12.17 -2.53 14.26
C ASN A 97 11.43 -2.98 15.54
N VAL A 98 10.22 -3.53 15.35
CA VAL A 98 9.38 -4.06 16.44
C VAL A 98 10.00 -5.35 16.98
N PRO A 99 9.94 -5.63 18.31
CA PRO A 99 10.44 -6.89 18.86
C PRO A 99 9.88 -8.12 18.14
N GLY A 100 10.77 -9.04 17.74
CA GLY A 100 10.41 -10.24 16.99
C GLY A 100 10.28 -10.05 15.47
N ALA A 101 10.57 -8.86 14.95
CA ALA A 101 10.68 -8.64 13.51
C ALA A 101 11.87 -9.40 12.90
N ALA A 102 11.81 -9.62 11.59
CA ALA A 102 12.83 -10.35 10.85
C ALA A 102 14.20 -9.64 10.85
N SER A 103 15.22 -10.39 10.45
CA SER A 103 16.61 -9.92 10.43
C SER A 103 16.92 -8.96 9.28
N ASN A 104 16.28 -9.15 8.12
CA ASN A 104 16.44 -8.32 6.92
C ASN A 104 15.12 -8.25 6.11
N ALA A 105 14.97 -7.25 5.25
CA ALA A 105 13.76 -7.01 4.47
C ALA A 105 13.50 -8.14 3.46
N LYS A 106 14.55 -8.68 2.85
CA LYS A 106 14.47 -9.75 1.85
C LYS A 106 13.80 -11.00 2.41
N GLU A 107 14.10 -11.38 3.64
CA GLU A 107 13.48 -12.52 4.33
C GLU A 107 11.96 -12.33 4.52
N VAL A 108 11.53 -11.09 4.78
CA VAL A 108 10.10 -10.76 4.91
C VAL A 108 9.42 -10.84 3.55
N LEU A 109 10.00 -10.19 2.55
CA LEU A 109 9.41 -10.06 1.22
C LEU A 109 9.31 -11.40 0.48
N LEU A 110 10.29 -12.29 0.63
CA LEU A 110 10.24 -13.63 0.03
C LEU A 110 9.15 -14.55 0.60
N LYS A 111 8.50 -14.15 1.71
CA LYS A 111 7.35 -14.87 2.29
C LYS A 111 6.02 -14.40 1.70
N LEU A 112 6.01 -13.37 0.86
CA LEU A 112 4.81 -12.94 0.14
C LEU A 112 4.47 -13.96 -0.94
N ASP A 113 3.28 -14.56 -0.86
CA ASP A 113 2.81 -15.63 -1.75
C ASP A 113 1.54 -15.26 -2.54
N ARG A 114 0.94 -14.11 -2.22
CA ARG A 114 -0.27 -13.55 -2.86
C ARG A 114 -0.03 -12.98 -4.25
N TRP A 115 1.20 -12.60 -4.55
CA TRP A 115 1.58 -11.91 -5.78
C TRP A 115 2.83 -12.53 -6.41
N PRO A 116 3.05 -12.32 -7.72
CA PRO A 116 4.33 -12.64 -8.31
C PRO A 116 5.47 -11.93 -7.59
N THR A 117 6.59 -12.64 -7.42
CA THR A 117 7.77 -12.14 -6.69
C THR A 117 8.21 -10.75 -7.17
N TRP A 118 8.16 -10.50 -8.49
CA TRP A 118 8.57 -9.23 -9.08
C TRP A 118 7.75 -8.00 -8.64
N MET A 119 6.55 -8.17 -8.07
CA MET A 119 5.70 -7.03 -7.73
C MET A 119 6.11 -6.35 -6.42
N TRP A 120 6.36 -7.12 -5.36
CA TRP A 120 6.71 -6.58 -4.04
C TRP A 120 7.99 -7.17 -3.47
N ALA A 121 8.44 -8.34 -3.94
CA ALA A 121 9.65 -9.02 -3.48
C ALA A 121 10.81 -8.86 -4.47
N ASN A 122 11.03 -7.62 -4.90
CA ASN A 122 12.14 -7.20 -5.76
C ASN A 122 13.21 -6.43 -4.96
N GLU A 123 14.36 -6.19 -5.57
CA GLU A 123 15.51 -5.58 -4.90
C GLU A 123 15.26 -4.09 -4.56
N GLU A 124 14.45 -3.38 -5.35
CA GLU A 124 14.12 -1.97 -5.13
C GLU A 124 13.26 -1.77 -3.88
N VAL A 125 12.30 -2.68 -3.63
CA VAL A 125 11.49 -2.67 -2.39
C VAL A 125 12.33 -3.11 -1.19
N VAL A 126 13.27 -4.06 -1.38
CA VAL A 126 14.26 -4.40 -0.34
C VAL A 126 15.07 -3.16 0.04
N GLU A 127 15.65 -2.46 -0.94
CA GLU A 127 16.46 -1.26 -0.69
C GLU A 127 15.66 -0.15 0.02
N LEU A 128 14.41 0.08 -0.39
CA LEU A 128 13.53 1.05 0.28
C LEU A 128 13.25 0.64 1.72
N ALA A 129 12.93 -0.63 1.98
CA ALA A 129 12.65 -1.13 3.32
C ALA A 129 13.88 -1.07 4.24
N GLU A 130 15.07 -1.40 3.73
CA GLU A 130 16.32 -1.26 4.47
C GLU A 130 16.63 0.21 4.80
N TRP A 131 16.42 1.11 3.83
CA TRP A 131 16.56 2.55 4.07
C TRP A 131 15.56 3.05 5.12
N LEU A 132 14.30 2.63 5.04
CA LEU A 132 13.27 2.99 6.01
C LEU A 132 13.64 2.51 7.42
N ARG A 133 14.14 1.28 7.56
CA ARG A 133 14.60 0.77 8.86
C ARG A 133 15.72 1.64 9.43
N ASN A 134 16.73 1.94 8.62
CA ASN A 134 17.86 2.80 9.03
C ASN A 134 17.41 4.21 9.40
N HIS A 135 16.48 4.80 8.65
CA HIS A 135 15.89 6.10 8.97
C HIS A 135 15.11 6.04 10.29
N ASN A 136 14.27 5.01 10.46
CA ASN A 136 13.44 4.80 11.63
C ASN A 136 14.21 4.51 12.91
N ASP A 137 15.37 3.86 12.82
CA ASP A 137 16.21 3.58 13.99
C ASP A 137 16.81 4.85 14.62
N GLN A 138 16.75 6.00 13.93
CA GLN A 138 17.08 7.32 14.47
C GLN A 138 15.88 8.04 15.14
N LEU A 139 14.70 7.43 15.11
CA LEU A 139 13.46 8.03 15.59
C LEU A 139 12.90 7.27 16.81
N PRO A 140 12.21 7.96 17.73
CA PRO A 140 11.46 7.29 18.79
C PRO A 140 10.32 6.45 18.17
N GLN A 141 9.94 5.36 18.85
CA GLN A 141 9.01 4.36 18.29
C GLN A 141 7.72 4.96 17.72
N ASN A 142 7.12 5.94 18.41
CA ASN A 142 5.88 6.62 18.02
C ASN A 142 6.03 7.69 16.91
N LYS A 143 7.21 7.77 16.31
CA LYS A 143 7.53 8.66 15.18
C LYS A 143 8.09 7.90 13.98
N LYS A 144 8.26 6.59 14.09
CA LYS A 144 8.78 5.76 13.01
C LYS A 144 7.81 5.75 11.83
N VAL A 145 8.36 5.90 10.64
CA VAL A 145 7.66 5.90 9.36
C VAL A 145 7.12 4.51 9.07
N GLY A 146 5.83 4.41 8.80
CA GLY A 146 5.16 3.14 8.50
C GLY A 146 5.23 2.73 7.02
N PHE A 147 5.09 1.43 6.77
CA PHE A 147 4.92 0.87 5.43
C PHE A 147 3.68 -0.02 5.40
N TYR A 148 2.67 0.35 4.64
CA TYR A 148 1.34 -0.24 4.71
C TYR A 148 0.86 -0.78 3.36
N GLY A 149 0.11 -1.88 3.41
CA GLY A 149 -0.76 -2.27 2.32
C GLY A 149 -2.14 -1.63 2.45
N MET A 150 -2.70 -1.10 1.37
CA MET A 150 -4.06 -0.54 1.34
C MET A 150 -5.12 -1.43 0.69
N ASP A 151 -4.73 -2.54 0.06
CA ASP A 151 -5.67 -3.46 -0.59
C ASP A 151 -6.46 -4.30 0.40
N VAL A 152 -7.63 -4.74 -0.08
CA VAL A 152 -8.64 -5.47 0.69
C VAL A 152 -8.91 -6.87 0.13
N TYR A 153 -7.95 -7.44 -0.60
CA TYR A 153 -8.10 -8.72 -1.32
C TYR A 153 -7.57 -9.94 -0.54
N ASP A 154 -7.11 -9.75 0.71
CA ASP A 154 -6.63 -10.82 1.59
C ASP A 154 -7.55 -11.07 2.79
N GLU A 155 -8.85 -11.23 2.53
CA GLU A 155 -9.83 -11.39 3.60
C GLU A 155 -9.59 -12.68 4.40
N TRP A 156 -9.11 -13.74 3.77
CA TRP A 156 -8.93 -15.05 4.41
C TRP A 156 -7.82 -15.03 5.45
N ASN A 157 -6.65 -14.53 5.06
CA ASN A 157 -5.54 -14.36 6.00
C ASN A 157 -5.86 -13.28 7.03
N SER A 158 -6.48 -12.16 6.64
CA SER A 158 -6.90 -11.11 7.58
C SER A 158 -7.80 -11.67 8.69
N LYS A 159 -8.77 -12.53 8.34
CA LYS A 159 -9.61 -13.24 9.33
C LYS A 159 -8.78 -14.18 10.21
N LYS A 160 -7.85 -14.93 9.62
CA LYS A 160 -6.98 -15.85 10.34
C LYS A 160 -6.14 -15.11 11.38
N VAL A 161 -5.46 -14.02 10.99
CA VAL A 161 -4.65 -13.18 11.87
C VAL A 161 -5.48 -12.65 13.05
N VAL A 162 -6.68 -12.12 12.80
CA VAL A 162 -7.58 -11.66 13.86
C VAL A 162 -7.97 -12.80 14.81
N LEU A 163 -8.33 -13.97 14.28
CA LEU A 163 -8.72 -15.11 15.09
C LEU A 163 -7.57 -15.67 15.93
N GLU A 164 -6.36 -15.76 15.36
CA GLU A 164 -5.16 -16.24 16.06
C GLU A 164 -4.78 -15.30 17.20
N LEU A 165 -4.82 -13.98 16.94
CA LEU A 165 -4.56 -12.96 17.94
C LEU A 165 -5.55 -13.00 19.11
N LEU A 166 -6.85 -13.09 18.81
CA LEU A 166 -7.87 -13.14 19.85
C LEU A 166 -7.83 -14.45 20.63
N LYS A 167 -7.46 -15.57 19.99
CA LYS A 167 -7.35 -16.87 20.66
C LYS A 167 -6.33 -16.85 21.79
N THR A 168 -5.25 -16.09 21.67
CA THR A 168 -4.22 -15.95 22.71
C THR A 168 -4.52 -14.81 23.68
N THR A 169 -5.33 -13.83 23.29
CA THR A 169 -5.57 -12.60 24.06
C THR A 169 -6.86 -12.64 24.88
N ASP A 170 -7.99 -13.03 24.27
CA ASP A 170 -9.31 -13.06 24.92
C ASP A 170 -10.21 -14.13 24.30
N GLN A 171 -10.48 -15.19 25.07
CA GLN A 171 -11.24 -16.34 24.59
C GLN A 171 -12.72 -16.03 24.33
N ALA A 172 -13.29 -15.02 24.99
CA ALA A 172 -14.68 -14.61 24.75
C ALA A 172 -14.79 -13.82 23.43
N ALA A 173 -13.86 -12.90 23.18
CA ALA A 173 -13.73 -12.16 21.93
C ALA A 173 -13.49 -13.12 20.76
N TYR A 174 -12.58 -14.09 20.92
CA TYR A 174 -12.33 -15.12 19.92
C TYR A 174 -13.61 -15.88 19.53
N LYS A 175 -14.37 -16.36 20.52
CA LYS A 175 -15.64 -17.07 20.27
C LYS A 175 -16.66 -16.18 19.53
N TYR A 176 -16.81 -14.93 19.95
CA TYR A 176 -17.71 -13.98 19.30
C TYR A 176 -17.32 -13.74 17.83
N VAL A 177 -16.06 -13.39 17.57
CA VAL A 177 -15.55 -13.08 16.24
C VAL A 177 -15.60 -14.30 15.32
N LYS A 178 -15.23 -15.48 15.83
CA LYS A 178 -15.35 -16.75 15.09
C LYS A 178 -16.78 -17.02 14.64
N ASN A 179 -17.77 -16.74 15.49
CA ASN A 179 -19.17 -16.90 15.14
C ASN A 179 -19.61 -15.90 14.06
N GLN A 180 -19.20 -14.63 14.15
CA GLN A 180 -19.49 -13.63 13.12
C GLN A 180 -18.92 -14.04 11.75
N TYR A 181 -17.68 -14.54 11.72
CA TYR A 181 -17.06 -15.03 10.48
C TYR A 181 -17.66 -16.30 9.90
N GLY A 182 -18.59 -16.97 10.61
CA GLY A 182 -19.26 -18.19 10.14
C GLY A 182 -20.00 -18.02 8.80
N CYS A 183 -20.42 -16.81 8.44
CA CYS A 183 -21.06 -16.54 7.16
C CYS A 183 -20.14 -16.82 5.94
N PHE A 184 -18.82 -16.81 6.14
CA PHE A 184 -17.84 -17.13 5.08
C PHE A 184 -17.57 -18.63 4.94
N ALA A 185 -18.05 -19.48 5.86
CA ALA A 185 -17.73 -20.90 5.89
C ALA A 185 -17.98 -21.65 4.55
N PRO A 186 -19.02 -21.35 3.76
CA PRO A 186 -19.24 -22.02 2.47
C PRO A 186 -18.20 -21.66 1.38
N HIS A 187 -17.40 -20.61 1.61
CA HIS A 187 -16.54 -19.97 0.61
C HIS A 187 -15.07 -19.93 1.03
N ILE A 188 -14.67 -20.69 2.06
CA ILE A 188 -13.33 -20.65 2.64
C ILE A 188 -12.24 -20.77 1.56
N GLY A 189 -11.34 -19.79 1.54
CA GLY A 189 -10.19 -19.75 0.65
C GLY A 189 -10.51 -19.35 -0.80
N ASP A 190 -11.75 -18.97 -1.10
CA ASP A 190 -12.16 -18.61 -2.47
C ASP A 190 -13.06 -17.37 -2.47
N SER A 191 -12.41 -16.23 -2.70
CA SER A 191 -13.05 -14.91 -2.80
C SER A 191 -14.03 -14.82 -3.96
N TRP A 192 -13.75 -15.52 -5.07
CA TRP A 192 -14.62 -15.52 -6.26
C TRP A 192 -15.90 -16.31 -6.01
N LYS A 193 -15.78 -17.47 -5.36
CA LYS A 193 -16.95 -18.24 -4.93
C LYS A 193 -17.85 -17.44 -3.99
N TYR A 194 -17.28 -16.62 -3.10
CA TYR A 194 -18.06 -15.69 -2.29
C TYR A 194 -18.71 -14.60 -3.15
N ALA A 195 -17.97 -13.95 -4.05
CA ALA A 195 -18.48 -12.91 -4.93
C ALA A 195 -19.66 -13.40 -5.80
N ASP A 196 -19.53 -14.59 -6.39
CA ASP A 196 -20.58 -15.19 -7.22
C ASP A 196 -21.81 -15.59 -6.42
N ALA A 197 -21.62 -16.08 -5.18
CA ALA A 197 -22.74 -16.34 -4.28
C ALA A 197 -23.52 -15.05 -3.96
N ILE A 198 -22.82 -13.93 -3.74
CA ILE A 198 -23.47 -12.64 -3.54
C ILE A 198 -24.21 -12.17 -4.80
N ARG A 199 -23.62 -12.34 -5.98
CA ARG A 199 -24.30 -12.06 -7.26
C ARG A 199 -25.56 -12.91 -7.44
N ALA A 200 -25.53 -14.16 -6.97
CA ALA A 200 -26.67 -15.08 -6.94
C ALA A 200 -27.67 -14.82 -5.80
N GLY A 201 -27.56 -13.70 -5.07
CA GLY A 201 -28.53 -13.29 -4.06
C GLY A 201 -28.33 -13.90 -2.67
N LYS A 202 -27.19 -14.55 -2.40
CA LYS A 202 -26.86 -15.00 -1.04
C LYS A 202 -26.58 -13.81 -0.12
N LYS A 203 -26.74 -14.02 1.19
CA LYS A 203 -26.53 -12.99 2.21
C LYS A 203 -25.07 -12.54 2.24
N LYS A 204 -24.87 -11.22 2.29
CA LYS A 204 -23.56 -10.58 2.43
C LYS A 204 -23.03 -10.73 3.86
N CYS A 205 -21.72 -10.94 4.00
CA CYS A 205 -21.02 -10.93 5.28
C CYS A 205 -20.72 -9.52 5.82
N ALA A 206 -21.05 -8.45 5.10
CA ALA A 206 -20.68 -7.08 5.46
C ALA A 206 -21.12 -6.67 6.88
N ILE A 207 -22.35 -7.02 7.29
CA ILE A 207 -22.85 -6.74 8.65
C ILE A 207 -22.04 -7.52 9.68
N ALA A 208 -21.78 -8.81 9.44
CA ALA A 208 -21.02 -9.63 10.37
C ALA A 208 -19.58 -9.14 10.52
N THR A 209 -18.91 -8.75 9.43
CA THR A 209 -17.57 -8.16 9.48
C THR A 209 -17.58 -6.79 10.19
N LYS A 210 -18.60 -5.97 9.98
CA LYS A 210 -18.76 -4.70 10.72
C LYS A 210 -18.90 -4.96 12.23
N ASN A 211 -19.71 -5.92 12.62
CA ASN A 211 -19.87 -6.31 14.02
C ASN A 211 -18.54 -6.71 14.67
N VAL A 212 -17.65 -7.38 13.93
CA VAL A 212 -16.30 -7.71 14.43
C VAL A 212 -15.49 -6.44 14.70
N VAL A 213 -15.47 -5.50 13.76
CA VAL A 213 -14.74 -4.23 13.92
C VAL A 213 -15.28 -3.44 15.11
N ASP A 214 -16.60 -3.28 15.20
CA ASP A 214 -17.25 -2.58 16.30
C ASP A 214 -16.94 -3.26 17.64
N TYR A 215 -17.06 -4.59 17.71
CA TYR A 215 -16.77 -5.36 18.91
C TYR A 215 -15.32 -5.17 19.39
N VAL A 216 -14.34 -5.21 18.48
CA VAL A 216 -12.92 -5.00 18.82
C VAL A 216 -12.69 -3.56 19.31
N ARG A 217 -13.32 -2.56 18.70
CA ARG A 217 -13.22 -1.15 19.11
C ARG A 217 -13.85 -0.93 20.49
N ASP A 218 -15.05 -1.42 20.71
CA ASP A 218 -15.79 -1.26 21.97
C ASP A 218 -15.12 -2.00 23.13
N ASN A 219 -14.36 -3.05 22.84
CA ASN A 219 -13.59 -3.81 23.82
C ASN A 219 -12.08 -3.47 23.80
N ARG A 220 -11.66 -2.36 23.18
CA ARG A 220 -10.23 -1.97 23.08
C ARG A 220 -9.55 -1.91 24.46
N VAL A 221 -10.29 -1.46 25.48
CA VAL A 221 -9.83 -1.41 26.88
C VAL A 221 -9.55 -2.80 27.46
N LYS A 222 -10.15 -3.88 26.98
CA LYS A 222 -9.79 -5.26 27.41
C LYS A 222 -8.63 -5.80 26.59
N LEU A 223 -8.47 -5.30 25.36
CA LEU A 223 -7.43 -5.69 24.42
C LEU A 223 -6.19 -4.79 24.48
N LYS A 224 -5.92 -4.10 25.60
CA LYS A 224 -4.80 -3.11 25.70
C LYS A 224 -3.42 -3.70 25.40
N ALA A 225 -3.27 -5.01 25.58
CA ALA A 225 -2.05 -5.73 25.27
C ALA A 225 -1.75 -5.78 23.76
N LEU A 226 -2.76 -5.55 22.91
CA LEU A 226 -2.53 -5.37 21.48
C LEU A 226 -1.89 -3.99 21.27
N PRO A 227 -0.72 -3.89 20.63
CA PRO A 227 -0.10 -2.61 20.35
C PRO A 227 -1.02 -1.78 19.45
N ASP A 228 -1.14 -0.48 19.73
CA ASP A 228 -1.56 0.44 18.70
C ASP A 228 -0.38 0.60 17.73
N ASP A 229 -0.68 0.64 16.44
CA ASP A 229 0.31 0.98 15.43
C ASP A 229 0.56 2.50 15.49
N THR A 230 1.31 2.91 16.51
CA THR A 230 1.80 4.28 16.71
C THR A 230 3.09 4.53 15.96
#